data_AF-A0A381ZSD9-F1
#
_entry.id   AF-A0A381ZSD9-F1
#
_cell.length_a   1.000
_cell.length_b   1.000
_cell.length_c   1.000
_cell.angle_alpha   90.00
_cell.angle_beta   90.00
_cell.angle_gamma   90.00
#
_symmetry.space_group_name_H-M   'P 1'
#
loop_
_entity.id
_entity.type
_entity.pdbx_description
1 polymer ?
#
loop_
_entity_poly.entity_id
_entity_poly.type
_entity_poly.pdbx_seq_one_letter_code
_entity_poly.pdbx_strand_id
1 'polypeptide(L)'
;MKNLSKFLTEDKNTHLEHLEDDILNSGMAGGQNAINFLSSLSDMLQGSTKRRMNVTVKWDGKPAIFAGTNPENGKFFVGGKHIFNKTPKINYTVADIKKNHGTGGLAHKLTVALKTFPALGIPGIWQGDLLYTDEDLGRETMDDERMLVFTPNTITYAIPDHSILADRIKRSKIGVVWHTTYSGKTMADLSAKFGANAKKLNNTRAVWSTDATFKDTSGNVTFTAAEAAKFQSILNMAGGSLKKASSYLRIITQDKNEWALSTRLKTFLNSYIRGGEKITDTKKVVARFETYYNDVLQKKIDSVKSPAGKKKWKLQKEAGMKEYQKNKNALYFVIATYITLQTAKTVVIR
;
A
#
# COMPACT_ATOMS: atom_id res chain seq x y z
N MET A 1 27.11 -0.89 24.56
CA MET A 1 26.71 -1.01 23.14
C MET A 1 25.31 -1.61 23.06
N LYS A 2 24.35 -0.91 22.47
CA LYS A 2 22.95 -1.37 22.34
C LYS A 2 22.86 -2.33 21.14
N ASN A 3 22.39 -3.56 21.37
CA ASN A 3 22.41 -4.65 20.40
C ASN A 3 21.18 -4.58 19.46
N LEU A 4 21.38 -4.60 18.14
CA LEU A 4 20.36 -4.37 17.09
C LEU A 4 19.14 -5.31 17.23
N SER A 5 19.34 -6.51 17.78
CA SER A 5 18.26 -7.49 17.99
C SER A 5 17.19 -7.05 18.99
N LYS A 6 17.47 -6.06 19.85
CA LYS A 6 16.53 -5.61 20.89
C LYS A 6 15.45 -4.65 20.33
N PHE A 7 15.65 -4.13 19.13
CA PHE A 7 14.67 -3.27 18.42
C PHE A 7 13.70 -4.05 17.51
N LEU A 8 13.89 -5.37 17.36
CA LEU A 8 13.20 -6.20 16.37
C LEU A 8 12.17 -7.17 16.97
N THR A 9 11.87 -7.05 18.26
CA THR A 9 10.75 -7.74 18.89
C THR A 9 9.43 -7.13 18.43
N GLU A 10 8.56 -7.98 17.92
CA GLU A 10 7.26 -7.65 17.33
C GLU A 10 6.38 -6.83 18.28
N ASP A 11 6.19 -5.55 17.95
CA ASP A 11 4.94 -4.88 18.29
C ASP A 11 3.86 -5.31 17.30
N LYS A 12 2.76 -5.82 17.88
CA LYS A 12 1.58 -6.32 17.18
C LYS A 12 1.02 -5.24 16.25
N ASN A 13 1.02 -5.53 14.94
CA ASN A 13 0.03 -5.07 13.95
C ASN A 13 -0.43 -3.61 14.03
N THR A 14 0.52 -2.67 14.01
CA THR A 14 0.21 -1.30 13.68
C THR A 14 1.29 -0.78 12.72
N HIS A 15 0.85 -0.12 11.66
CA HIS A 15 1.65 0.70 10.74
C HIS A 15 2.23 0.03 9.47
N LEU A 16 1.59 0.43 8.36
CA LEU A 16 2.14 0.78 7.05
C LEU A 16 2.26 -0.37 6.02
N GLU A 17 1.42 -0.35 4.98
CA GLU A 17 1.76 -0.99 3.71
C GLU A 17 2.45 0.07 2.85
N HIS A 18 3.78 0.05 2.80
CA HIS A 18 4.53 0.85 1.85
C HIS A 18 4.42 0.22 0.45
N LEU A 19 4.51 1.02 -0.62
CA LEU A 19 4.45 0.53 -2.01
C LEU A 19 5.50 -0.55 -2.27
N GLU A 20 6.69 -0.39 -1.70
CA GLU A 20 7.79 -1.34 -1.74
C GLU A 20 7.51 -2.65 -0.98
N ASP A 21 6.61 -2.68 0.00
CA ASP A 21 6.28 -3.89 0.76
C ASP A 21 5.44 -4.88 -0.06
N ASP A 22 4.76 -4.40 -1.11
CA ASP A 22 3.92 -5.26 -1.95
C ASP A 22 4.77 -6.32 -2.67
N ILE A 23 6.07 -6.07 -2.88
CA ILE A 23 6.99 -7.08 -3.41
C ILE A 23 7.14 -8.27 -2.44
N LEU A 24 7.09 -8.03 -1.13
CA LEU A 24 7.23 -9.05 -0.10
C LEU A 24 5.89 -9.72 0.21
N ASN A 25 4.77 -8.99 0.04
CA ASN A 25 3.42 -9.50 0.30
C ASN A 25 2.87 -10.30 -0.88
N SER A 26 3.09 -9.81 -2.09
CA SER A 26 2.46 -10.30 -3.33
C SER A 26 3.49 -10.75 -4.37
N GLY A 27 4.76 -10.85 -3.99
CA GLY A 27 5.84 -11.36 -4.84
C GLY A 27 6.02 -10.53 -6.12
N MET A 28 6.11 -11.25 -7.25
CA MET A 28 6.25 -10.64 -8.57
C MET A 28 5.09 -9.70 -8.94
N ALA A 29 3.85 -10.06 -8.56
CA ALA A 29 2.68 -9.26 -8.88
C ALA A 29 2.73 -7.91 -8.15
N GLY A 30 3.10 -7.91 -6.86
CA GLY A 30 3.23 -6.66 -6.10
C GLY A 30 4.35 -5.76 -6.61
N GLY A 31 5.50 -6.32 -6.95
CA GLY A 31 6.59 -5.57 -7.58
C GLY A 31 6.20 -4.95 -8.93
N GLN A 32 5.49 -5.69 -9.77
CA GLN A 32 5.03 -5.18 -11.07
C GLN A 32 3.97 -4.09 -10.89
N ASN A 33 3.06 -4.25 -9.93
CA ASN A 33 2.08 -3.23 -9.58
C ASN A 33 2.75 -1.94 -9.11
N ALA A 34 3.78 -2.03 -8.27
CA ALA A 34 4.55 -0.89 -7.79
C ALA A 34 5.28 -0.15 -8.92
N ILE A 35 5.91 -0.87 -9.84
CA ILE A 35 6.58 -0.27 -11.01
C ILE A 35 5.56 0.39 -11.93
N ASN A 36 4.44 -0.28 -12.20
CA ASN A 36 3.38 0.29 -13.05
C ASN A 36 2.81 1.56 -12.41
N PHE A 37 2.60 1.58 -11.09
CA PHE A 37 2.17 2.75 -10.34
C PHE A 37 3.11 3.94 -10.57
N LEU A 38 4.40 3.72 -10.34
CA LEU A 38 5.40 4.77 -10.48
C LEU A 38 5.55 5.20 -11.94
N SER A 39 5.48 4.28 -12.90
CA SER A 39 5.50 4.59 -14.34
C SER A 39 4.33 5.48 -14.75
N SER A 40 3.11 5.16 -14.32
CA SER A 40 1.94 5.99 -14.62
C SER A 40 2.03 7.38 -13.99
N LEU A 41 2.66 7.47 -12.82
CA LEU A 41 2.94 8.76 -12.17
C LEU A 41 4.00 9.57 -12.93
N SER A 42 5.03 8.92 -13.47
CA SER A 42 6.04 9.54 -14.36
C SER A 42 5.42 10.11 -15.62
N ASP A 43 4.58 9.31 -16.30
CA ASP A 43 3.94 9.68 -17.57
C ASP A 43 3.01 10.90 -17.36
N MET A 44 2.36 10.96 -16.20
CA MET A 44 1.54 12.10 -15.77
C MET A 44 2.37 13.36 -15.53
N LEU A 45 3.51 13.24 -14.84
CA LEU A 45 4.42 14.37 -14.57
C LEU A 45 5.17 14.84 -15.83
N GLN A 46 5.14 14.09 -16.93
CA GLN A 46 5.78 14.47 -18.20
C GLN A 46 4.82 15.10 -19.22
N GLY A 47 3.51 15.13 -18.95
CA GLY A 47 2.51 15.69 -19.86
C GLY A 47 2.46 15.03 -21.26
N SER A 48 2.97 13.80 -21.40
CA SER A 48 3.29 13.19 -22.70
C SER A 48 2.58 11.85 -22.95
N THR A 49 1.26 11.76 -22.78
CA THR A 49 0.54 10.52 -23.12
C THR A 49 -0.32 10.60 -24.38
N LYS A 50 0.26 10.14 -25.52
CA LYS A 50 -0.48 9.81 -26.77
C LYS A 50 -1.12 8.41 -26.75
N ARG A 51 -1.00 7.64 -25.66
CA ARG A 51 -1.50 6.25 -25.57
C ARG A 51 -2.22 6.01 -24.24
N ARG A 52 -3.44 5.44 -24.30
CA ARG A 52 -4.18 5.00 -23.10
C ARG A 52 -3.47 3.80 -22.47
N MET A 53 -2.79 4.02 -21.36
CA MET A 53 -2.26 2.98 -20.49
C MET A 53 -3.25 2.76 -19.33
N ASN A 54 -3.79 1.55 -19.20
CA ASN A 54 -4.62 1.18 -18.05
C ASN A 54 -3.73 0.54 -16.97
N VAL A 55 -3.30 1.35 -16.00
CA VAL A 55 -2.67 0.86 -14.76
C VAL A 55 -3.63 1.16 -13.60
N THR A 56 -3.90 0.16 -12.76
CA THR A 56 -4.66 0.33 -11.51
C THR A 56 -3.68 0.58 -10.37
N VAL A 57 -3.70 1.78 -9.80
CA VAL A 57 -2.81 2.21 -8.72
C VAL A 57 -3.45 2.07 -7.34
N LYS A 58 -2.68 1.58 -6.35
CA LYS A 58 -3.05 1.65 -4.92
C LYS A 58 -2.63 3.02 -4.39
N TRP A 59 -3.59 3.86 -4.06
CA TRP A 59 -3.32 5.17 -3.44
C TRP A 59 -3.07 4.97 -1.93
N ASP A 60 -2.30 5.84 -1.26
CA ASP A 60 -2.07 5.74 0.20
C ASP A 60 -3.27 6.26 0.99
N GLY A 61 -4.46 5.78 0.64
CA GLY A 61 -5.71 6.08 1.32
C GLY A 61 -5.97 5.13 2.49
N LYS A 62 -6.60 5.64 3.54
CA LYS A 62 -7.04 4.87 4.69
C LYS A 62 -8.23 5.56 5.39
N PRO A 63 -9.20 4.80 5.90
CA PRO A 63 -9.39 3.35 5.80
C PRO A 63 -9.89 2.89 4.41
N ALA A 64 -9.76 1.59 4.13
CA ALA A 64 -10.46 0.96 3.02
C ALA A 64 -11.98 1.02 3.26
N ILE A 65 -12.73 1.51 2.27
CA ILE A 65 -14.17 1.68 2.33
C ILE A 65 -14.87 0.88 1.24
N PHE A 66 -15.92 0.17 1.63
CA PHE A 66 -16.82 -0.57 0.77
C PHE A 66 -18.15 0.16 0.74
N ALA A 67 -18.70 0.34 -0.46
CA ALA A 67 -19.98 0.99 -0.63
C ALA A 67 -20.72 0.45 -1.84
N GLY A 68 -22.04 0.41 -1.77
CA GLY A 68 -22.86 -0.09 -2.85
C GLY A 68 -24.17 -0.66 -2.37
N THR A 69 -24.82 -1.43 -3.25
CA THR A 69 -26.12 -2.04 -2.96
C THR A 69 -25.90 -3.49 -2.53
N ASN A 70 -26.44 -3.89 -1.38
CA ASN A 70 -26.43 -5.29 -0.98
C ASN A 70 -27.34 -6.09 -1.95
N PRO A 71 -26.82 -7.12 -2.64
CA PRO A 71 -27.59 -7.89 -3.62
C PRO A 71 -28.74 -8.70 -3.01
N GLU A 72 -28.70 -8.99 -1.71
CA GLU A 72 -29.69 -9.81 -1.00
C GLU A 72 -30.95 -9.02 -0.63
N ASN A 73 -30.81 -7.73 -0.31
CA ASN A 73 -31.91 -6.93 0.23
C ASN A 73 -32.13 -5.59 -0.51
N GLY A 74 -31.31 -5.28 -1.51
CA GLY A 74 -31.43 -4.05 -2.32
C GLY A 74 -31.11 -2.76 -1.57
N LYS A 75 -30.62 -2.81 -0.33
CA LYS A 75 -30.31 -1.62 0.47
C LYS A 75 -28.89 -1.15 0.20
N PHE A 76 -28.73 0.17 0.09
CA PHE A 76 -27.41 0.79 0.08
C PHE A 76 -26.73 0.61 1.43
N PHE A 77 -25.42 0.33 1.42
CA PHE A 77 -24.63 0.19 2.63
C PHE A 77 -23.24 0.80 2.47
N VAL A 78 -22.58 1.02 3.61
CA VAL A 78 -21.14 1.26 3.69
C VAL A 78 -20.49 0.33 4.70
N GLY A 79 -19.19 0.09 4.58
CA GLY A 79 -18.43 -0.69 5.54
C GLY A 79 -16.92 -0.61 5.34
N GLY A 80 -16.17 -1.08 6.34
CA GLY A 80 -14.74 -1.34 6.19
C GLY A 80 -14.46 -2.80 5.82
N LYS A 81 -13.20 -3.25 5.91
CA LYS A 81 -12.81 -4.65 5.63
C LYS A 81 -13.61 -5.71 6.41
N HIS A 82 -14.23 -5.31 7.52
CA HIS A 82 -15.05 -6.18 8.39
C HIS A 82 -16.37 -6.67 7.77
N ILE A 83 -16.74 -6.23 6.56
CA ILE A 83 -17.90 -6.78 5.86
C ILE A 83 -17.72 -8.26 5.46
N PHE A 84 -16.49 -8.76 5.42
CA PHE A 84 -16.18 -10.16 5.09
C PHE A 84 -15.88 -11.02 6.32
N ASN A 85 -16.11 -10.50 7.53
CA ASN A 85 -15.95 -11.29 8.76
C ASN A 85 -17.02 -12.39 8.84
N LYS A 86 -16.78 -13.45 9.64
CA LYS A 86 -17.79 -14.47 9.98
C LYS A 86 -19.13 -13.87 10.45
N THR A 87 -19.04 -12.75 11.16
CA THR A 87 -20.18 -11.88 11.46
C THR A 87 -19.95 -10.53 10.78
N PRO A 88 -20.52 -10.32 9.57
CA PRO A 88 -20.30 -9.12 8.78
C PRO A 88 -20.75 -7.85 9.49
N LYS A 89 -19.89 -6.81 9.50
CA LYS A 89 -20.24 -5.47 9.99
C LYS A 89 -20.69 -4.56 8.85
N ILE A 90 -21.85 -4.87 8.28
CA ILE A 90 -22.50 -4.08 7.22
C ILE A 90 -23.35 -2.97 7.85
N ASN A 91 -23.30 -1.77 7.29
CA ASN A 91 -23.95 -0.60 7.88
C ASN A 91 -24.93 0.03 6.88
N TYR A 92 -26.23 -0.08 7.16
CA TYR A 92 -27.29 0.52 6.35
C TYR A 92 -27.75 1.86 6.94
N THR A 93 -27.54 2.04 8.24
CA THR A 93 -27.95 3.22 9.00
C THR A 93 -26.80 3.75 9.86
N VAL A 94 -26.90 5.00 10.32
CA VAL A 94 -25.97 5.57 11.30
C VAL A 94 -25.99 4.78 12.61
N ALA A 95 -27.12 4.21 12.98
CA ALA A 95 -27.25 3.34 14.16
C ALA A 95 -26.42 2.06 14.02
N ASP A 96 -26.40 1.44 12.83
CA ASP A 96 -25.54 0.29 12.54
C ASP A 96 -24.07 0.66 12.68
N ILE A 97 -23.67 1.83 12.16
CA ILE A 97 -22.28 2.31 12.28
C ILE A 97 -21.89 2.46 13.75
N LYS A 98 -22.74 3.11 14.55
CA LYS A 98 -22.49 3.30 15.98
C LYS A 98 -22.39 1.95 16.72
N LYS A 99 -23.26 1.00 16.39
CA LYS A 99 -23.24 -0.35 16.97
C LYS A 99 -21.99 -1.14 16.57
N ASN A 100 -21.57 -1.04 15.31
CA ASN A 100 -20.48 -1.84 14.76
C ASN A 100 -19.08 -1.26 15.05
N HIS A 101 -18.95 0.07 15.15
CA HIS A 101 -17.66 0.79 15.19
C HIS A 101 -17.55 1.83 16.31
N GLY A 102 -18.59 2.03 17.12
CA GLY A 102 -18.59 3.02 18.21
C GLY A 102 -18.65 4.46 17.69
N THR A 103 -17.93 5.38 18.34
CA THR A 103 -17.91 6.82 18.03
C THR A 103 -16.53 7.35 17.61
N GLY A 104 -15.61 6.46 17.21
CA GLY A 104 -14.25 6.84 16.79
C GLY A 104 -14.16 7.38 15.36
N GLY A 105 -12.96 7.76 14.92
CA GLY A 105 -12.72 8.37 13.59
C GLY A 105 -13.21 7.51 12.40
N LEU A 106 -13.12 6.17 12.50
CA LEU A 106 -13.69 5.28 11.49
C LEU A 106 -15.22 5.40 11.41
N ALA A 107 -15.91 5.49 12.54
CA ALA A 107 -17.37 5.64 12.59
C ALA A 107 -17.81 6.98 11.98
N HIS A 108 -17.04 8.05 12.22
CA HIS A 108 -17.28 9.35 11.58
C HIS A 108 -17.15 9.24 10.06
N LYS A 109 -16.03 8.72 9.55
CA LYS A 109 -15.75 8.54 8.12
C LYS A 109 -16.82 7.69 7.42
N LEU A 110 -17.24 6.58 8.04
CA LEU A 110 -18.36 5.76 7.54
C LEU A 110 -19.69 6.51 7.54
N THR A 111 -19.93 7.39 8.52
CA THR A 111 -21.17 8.19 8.59
C THR A 111 -21.21 9.21 7.46
N VAL A 112 -20.10 9.89 7.17
CA VAL A 112 -20.00 10.80 6.02
C VAL A 112 -20.20 10.04 4.71
N ALA A 113 -19.57 8.88 4.55
CA ALA A 113 -19.76 8.03 3.38
C ALA A 113 -21.21 7.57 3.20
N LEU A 114 -21.87 7.10 4.28
CA LEU A 114 -23.27 6.65 4.22
C LEU A 114 -24.22 7.77 3.76
N LYS A 115 -23.95 9.02 4.16
CA LYS A 115 -24.76 10.19 3.79
C LYS A 115 -24.49 10.66 2.36
N THR A 116 -23.28 10.50 1.85
CA THR A 116 -22.83 11.15 0.59
C THR A 116 -22.74 10.20 -0.59
N PHE A 117 -22.32 8.95 -0.38
CA PHE A 117 -22.13 7.96 -1.46
C PHE A 117 -23.41 7.45 -2.14
N PRO A 118 -24.62 7.47 -1.55
CA PRO A 118 -25.83 7.14 -2.30
C PRO A 118 -26.00 7.98 -3.57
N ALA A 119 -25.58 9.26 -3.53
CA ALA A 119 -25.65 10.16 -4.68
C ALA A 119 -24.76 9.75 -5.86
N LEU A 120 -23.74 8.91 -5.63
CA LEU A 120 -22.83 8.43 -6.68
C LEU A 120 -23.47 7.38 -7.59
N GLY A 121 -24.56 6.73 -7.18
CA GLY A 121 -25.19 5.67 -7.98
C GLY A 121 -24.25 4.48 -8.24
N ILE A 122 -23.51 4.03 -7.22
CA ILE A 122 -22.48 2.98 -7.34
C ILE A 122 -23.07 1.67 -7.90
N PRO A 123 -22.61 1.18 -9.08
CA PRO A 123 -23.06 -0.09 -9.62
C PRO A 123 -22.50 -1.29 -8.83
N GLY A 124 -23.38 -2.10 -8.24
CA GLY A 124 -22.99 -3.24 -7.42
C GLY A 124 -22.31 -2.79 -6.12
N ILE A 125 -21.15 -3.36 -5.80
CA ILE A 125 -20.38 -3.01 -4.60
C ILE A 125 -18.96 -2.65 -5.00
N TRP A 126 -18.49 -1.48 -4.59
CA TRP A 126 -17.15 -1.00 -4.89
C TRP A 126 -16.34 -0.87 -3.61
N GLN A 127 -15.05 -1.12 -3.73
CA GLN A 127 -14.05 -0.83 -2.72
C GLN A 127 -13.13 0.26 -3.23
N GLY A 128 -12.88 1.22 -2.34
CA GLY A 128 -11.90 2.26 -2.55
C GLY A 128 -11.11 2.57 -1.30
N ASP A 129 -10.07 3.37 -1.48
CA ASP A 129 -9.24 3.89 -0.41
C ASP A 129 -9.66 5.34 -0.13
N LEU A 130 -10.03 5.60 1.13
CA LEU A 130 -10.44 6.94 1.56
C LEU A 130 -9.21 7.86 1.63
N LEU A 131 -9.28 9.03 0.99
CA LEU A 131 -8.21 10.03 1.03
C LEU A 131 -8.42 11.05 2.15
N TYR A 132 -9.63 11.56 2.30
CA TYR A 132 -9.96 12.57 3.30
C TYR A 132 -11.46 12.60 3.60
N THR A 133 -11.81 13.02 4.79
CA THR A 133 -13.03 13.80 5.07
C THR A 133 -12.68 15.29 5.15
N ASP A 134 -13.65 16.18 5.10
CA ASP A 134 -13.39 17.64 5.13
C ASP A 134 -12.58 18.09 6.37
N GLU A 135 -12.73 17.38 7.49
CA GLU A 135 -11.90 17.55 8.70
C GLU A 135 -10.42 17.17 8.55
N ASP A 136 -10.05 16.35 7.57
CA ASP A 136 -8.67 15.92 7.32
C ASP A 136 -7.89 16.95 6.45
N LEU A 137 -8.56 17.98 5.92
CA LEU A 137 -7.96 18.97 5.03
C LEU A 137 -7.21 20.06 5.83
N GLY A 138 -5.92 20.21 5.55
CA GLY A 138 -5.04 21.23 6.11
C GLY A 138 -4.54 22.23 5.06
N ARG A 139 -3.78 23.23 5.51
CA ARG A 139 -3.03 24.14 4.63
C ARG A 139 -1.60 24.26 5.11
N GLU A 140 -0.66 24.21 4.18
CA GLU A 140 0.78 24.39 4.43
C GLU A 140 1.36 25.35 3.39
N THR A 141 2.50 25.96 3.69
CA THR A 141 3.28 26.72 2.71
C THR A 141 4.52 25.91 2.35
N MET A 142 4.73 25.66 1.06
CA MET A 142 5.89 24.95 0.52
C MET A 142 6.46 25.78 -0.64
N ASP A 143 7.76 26.10 -0.58
CA ASP A 143 8.44 26.91 -1.61
C ASP A 143 7.70 28.21 -1.98
N ASP A 144 7.28 28.96 -0.95
CA ASP A 144 6.50 30.21 -1.05
C ASP A 144 5.10 30.08 -1.71
N GLU A 145 4.64 28.84 -1.94
CA GLU A 145 3.32 28.54 -2.47
C GLU A 145 2.40 27.94 -1.40
N ARG A 146 1.13 28.40 -1.36
CA ARG A 146 0.11 27.85 -0.46
C ARG A 146 -0.46 26.56 -1.02
N MET A 147 -0.40 25.51 -0.22
CA MET A 147 -0.85 24.16 -0.56
C MET A 147 -2.05 23.77 0.32
N LEU A 148 -3.07 23.19 -0.30
CA LEU A 148 -4.04 22.34 0.36
C LEU A 148 -3.38 20.98 0.61
N VAL A 149 -3.41 20.51 1.85
CA VAL A 149 -2.77 19.23 2.22
C VAL A 149 -3.74 18.27 2.89
N PHE A 150 -3.49 16.97 2.73
CA PHE A 150 -4.13 15.94 3.54
C PHE A 150 -3.24 14.69 3.61
N THR A 151 -3.30 13.97 4.72
CA THR A 151 -2.47 12.79 4.97
C THR A 151 -3.38 11.63 5.37
N PRO A 152 -3.89 10.83 4.41
CA PRO A 152 -4.84 9.78 4.72
C PRO A 152 -4.24 8.69 5.62
N ASN A 153 -2.93 8.42 5.42
CA ASN A 153 -2.19 7.41 6.17
C ASN A 153 -0.74 7.84 6.43
N THR A 154 0.11 7.87 5.42
CA THR A 154 1.57 8.10 5.58
C THR A 154 2.08 9.22 4.70
N ILE A 155 1.56 9.32 3.49
CA ILE A 155 1.95 10.28 2.47
C ILE A 155 1.03 11.49 2.62
N THR A 156 1.64 12.65 2.78
CA THR A 156 0.94 13.94 2.68
C THR A 156 0.80 14.28 1.21
N TYR A 157 -0.44 14.41 0.76
CA TYR A 157 -0.75 14.97 -0.55
C TYR A 157 -0.76 16.48 -0.42
N ALA A 158 -0.09 17.18 -1.34
CA ALA A 158 -0.06 18.64 -1.41
C ALA A 158 -0.55 19.08 -2.79
N ILE A 159 -1.48 20.03 -2.81
CA ILE A 159 -2.12 20.54 -4.03
C ILE A 159 -2.11 22.06 -3.94
N PRO A 160 -1.65 22.80 -4.98
CA PRO A 160 -1.74 24.25 -4.99
C PRO A 160 -3.15 24.74 -4.63
N ASP A 161 -3.29 25.55 -3.57
CA ASP A 161 -4.60 25.93 -3.02
C ASP A 161 -5.43 26.74 -4.02
N HIS A 162 -4.76 27.39 -4.98
CA HIS A 162 -5.36 28.16 -6.07
C HIS A 162 -5.86 27.30 -7.24
N SER A 163 -5.59 25.99 -7.25
CA SER A 163 -5.92 25.11 -8.38
C SER A 163 -7.42 24.74 -8.45
N ILE A 164 -7.92 24.47 -9.66
CA ILE A 164 -9.29 23.96 -9.89
C ILE A 164 -9.54 22.67 -9.10
N LEU A 165 -8.50 21.83 -8.94
CA LEU A 165 -8.59 20.60 -8.17
C LEU A 165 -8.76 20.87 -6.67
N ALA A 166 -7.94 21.77 -6.09
CA ALA A 166 -8.09 22.17 -4.70
C ALA A 166 -9.49 22.73 -4.43
N ASP A 167 -10.02 23.55 -5.33
CA ASP A 167 -11.37 24.08 -5.26
C ASP A 167 -12.46 23.01 -5.26
N ARG A 168 -12.30 21.95 -6.06
CA ARG A 168 -13.22 20.81 -6.05
C ARG A 168 -13.13 20.03 -4.74
N ILE A 169 -11.92 19.81 -4.24
CA ILE A 169 -11.67 19.09 -2.98
C ILE A 169 -12.27 19.85 -1.80
N LYS A 170 -11.98 21.16 -1.67
CA LYS A 170 -12.49 22.04 -0.61
C LYS A 170 -14.02 22.09 -0.54
N ARG A 171 -14.71 21.92 -1.67
CA ARG A 171 -16.19 21.90 -1.72
C ARG A 171 -16.79 20.53 -1.40
N SER A 172 -16.00 19.47 -1.46
CA SER A 172 -16.45 18.11 -1.18
C SER A 172 -16.37 17.79 0.32
N LYS A 173 -17.18 16.83 0.76
CA LYS A 173 -17.19 16.33 2.14
C LYS A 173 -16.28 15.13 2.33
N ILE A 174 -15.94 14.46 1.24
CA ILE A 174 -15.22 13.20 1.28
C ILE A 174 -14.51 12.95 -0.06
N GLY A 175 -13.28 12.45 0.04
CA GLY A 175 -12.44 12.05 -1.08
C GLY A 175 -12.15 10.56 -1.06
N VAL A 176 -12.35 9.87 -2.19
CA VAL A 176 -12.13 8.41 -2.29
C VAL A 176 -11.60 8.01 -3.66
N VAL A 177 -10.70 7.02 -3.70
CA VAL A 177 -10.24 6.40 -4.95
C VAL A 177 -10.75 4.96 -5.05
N TRP A 178 -11.52 4.67 -6.09
CA TRP A 178 -12.13 3.37 -6.32
C TRP A 178 -11.20 2.45 -7.11
N HIS A 179 -10.96 1.23 -6.62
CA HIS A 179 -10.00 0.31 -7.26
C HIS A 179 -10.54 -1.10 -7.52
N THR A 180 -11.51 -1.57 -6.73
CA THR A 180 -12.08 -2.92 -6.86
C THR A 180 -13.60 -2.85 -6.95
N THR A 181 -14.17 -3.69 -7.81
CA THR A 181 -15.61 -3.92 -7.91
C THR A 181 -15.94 -5.36 -7.50
N TYR A 182 -17.12 -5.56 -6.95
CA TYR A 182 -17.62 -6.85 -6.50
C TYR A 182 -18.96 -7.14 -7.15
N SER A 183 -19.15 -8.39 -7.55
CA SER A 183 -20.38 -8.90 -8.13
C SER A 183 -20.70 -10.28 -7.55
N GLY A 184 -21.97 -10.51 -7.22
CA GLY A 184 -22.47 -11.76 -6.67
C GLY A 184 -23.96 -11.63 -6.35
N LYS A 185 -24.62 -12.76 -6.08
CA LYS A 185 -26.04 -12.79 -5.69
C LYS A 185 -26.23 -12.61 -4.19
N THR A 186 -25.22 -12.98 -3.41
CA THR A 186 -25.19 -12.87 -1.94
C THR A 186 -23.94 -12.13 -1.50
N MET A 187 -23.92 -11.64 -0.26
CA MET A 187 -22.71 -11.04 0.31
C MET A 187 -21.59 -12.06 0.51
N ALA A 188 -21.94 -13.33 0.71
CA ALA A 188 -21.00 -14.43 0.87
C ALA A 188 -20.31 -14.83 -0.45
N ASP A 189 -21.01 -14.69 -1.59
CA ASP A 189 -20.55 -15.14 -2.91
C ASP A 189 -19.95 -14.00 -3.76
N LEU A 190 -19.56 -12.89 -3.14
CA LEU A 190 -19.00 -11.75 -3.87
C LEU A 190 -17.64 -12.10 -4.49
N SER A 191 -17.56 -12.04 -5.82
CA SER A 191 -16.31 -12.14 -6.57
C SER A 191 -15.71 -10.76 -6.78
N ALA A 192 -14.43 -10.60 -6.43
CA ALA A 192 -13.68 -9.37 -6.63
C ALA A 192 -13.14 -9.27 -8.06
N LYS A 193 -13.21 -8.07 -8.64
CA LYS A 193 -12.56 -7.70 -9.90
C LYS A 193 -11.92 -6.33 -9.78
N PHE A 194 -10.63 -6.25 -10.08
CA PHE A 194 -9.92 -4.98 -10.16
C PHE A 194 -10.35 -4.16 -11.39
N GLY A 195 -10.37 -2.84 -11.25
CA GLY A 195 -10.70 -1.90 -12.34
C GLY A 195 -12.10 -1.27 -12.20
N ALA A 196 -12.36 -0.59 -11.09
CA ALA A 196 -13.49 0.33 -10.99
C ALA A 196 -13.36 1.44 -12.05
N ASN A 197 -14.48 1.95 -12.55
CA ASN A 197 -14.50 3.02 -13.55
C ASN A 197 -15.41 4.14 -13.05
N ALA A 198 -14.84 5.16 -12.43
CA ALA A 198 -15.54 6.27 -11.79
C ALA A 198 -16.37 7.09 -12.78
N LYS A 199 -16.18 6.96 -14.10
CA LYS A 199 -17.10 7.55 -15.09
C LYS A 199 -18.52 6.98 -15.02
N LYS A 200 -18.69 5.79 -14.43
CA LYS A 200 -20.01 5.20 -14.20
C LYS A 200 -20.73 5.78 -12.98
N LEU A 201 -20.04 6.60 -12.18
CA LEU A 201 -20.63 7.27 -11.04
C LEU A 201 -21.23 8.62 -11.46
N ASN A 202 -22.28 9.01 -10.76
CA ASN A 202 -22.84 10.35 -10.89
C ASN A 202 -21.88 11.39 -10.32
N ASN A 203 -21.84 12.56 -10.95
CA ASN A 203 -21.11 13.71 -10.42
C ASN A 203 -21.91 14.35 -9.29
N THR A 204 -21.30 14.49 -8.12
CA THR A 204 -21.87 15.22 -6.98
C THR A 204 -20.83 16.16 -6.38
N ARG A 205 -21.28 17.34 -5.91
CA ARG A 205 -20.38 18.27 -5.22
C ARG A 205 -19.92 17.74 -3.87
N ALA A 206 -20.69 16.85 -3.25
CA ALA A 206 -20.42 16.33 -1.91
C ALA A 206 -19.30 15.28 -1.88
N VAL A 207 -18.98 14.66 -3.01
CA VAL A 207 -17.96 13.60 -3.09
C VAL A 207 -16.99 13.93 -4.21
N TRP A 208 -15.72 14.07 -3.87
CA TRP A 208 -14.67 13.95 -4.84
C TRP A 208 -14.30 12.47 -4.96
N SER A 209 -14.34 11.93 -6.17
CA SER A 209 -13.83 10.58 -6.39
C SER A 209 -13.23 10.40 -7.76
N THR A 210 -12.29 9.48 -7.85
CA THR A 210 -11.73 9.00 -9.09
C THR A 210 -11.59 7.48 -9.04
N ASP A 211 -11.42 6.87 -10.20
CA ASP A 211 -10.98 5.49 -10.26
C ASP A 211 -9.45 5.43 -10.13
N ALA A 212 -8.95 4.27 -9.73
CA ALA A 212 -7.53 3.96 -9.69
C ALA A 212 -6.90 3.83 -11.09
N THR A 213 -7.65 4.09 -12.16
CA THR A 213 -7.09 4.34 -13.50
C THR A 213 -6.78 5.83 -13.59
N PHE A 214 -5.49 6.18 -13.50
CA PHE A 214 -5.08 7.58 -13.62
C PHE A 214 -5.57 8.18 -14.95
N LYS A 215 -6.22 9.34 -14.86
CA LYS A 215 -6.52 10.21 -16.02
C LYS A 215 -5.64 11.43 -15.93
N ASP A 216 -4.95 11.68 -17.02
CA ASP A 216 -4.16 12.88 -17.28
C ASP A 216 -4.99 14.15 -17.03
N THR A 217 -4.55 14.97 -16.08
CA THR A 217 -4.98 16.35 -15.89
C THR A 217 -3.75 17.23 -15.61
N SER A 218 -2.65 17.05 -16.36
CA SER A 218 -1.43 17.83 -16.16
C SER A 218 -1.69 19.32 -16.37
N GLY A 219 -1.37 20.11 -15.34
CA GLY A 219 -1.38 21.57 -15.38
C GLY A 219 -0.17 22.19 -14.66
N ASN A 220 0.16 21.79 -13.42
CA ASN A 220 1.03 22.64 -12.59
C ASN A 220 2.22 21.96 -11.86
N VAL A 221 2.55 20.69 -12.11
CA VAL A 221 3.83 20.11 -11.66
C VAL A 221 4.32 19.14 -12.74
N THR A 222 5.36 19.52 -13.47
CA THR A 222 5.98 18.68 -14.50
C THR A 222 7.43 18.38 -14.15
N PHE A 223 7.84 17.12 -14.26
CA PHE A 223 9.26 16.80 -14.34
C PHE A 223 9.89 17.55 -15.51
N THR A 224 11.08 18.12 -15.30
CA THR A 224 11.95 18.46 -16.42
C THR A 224 12.26 17.21 -17.23
N ALA A 225 12.61 17.35 -18.51
CA ALA A 225 13.02 16.20 -19.34
C ALA A 225 14.18 15.39 -18.72
N ALA A 226 15.05 16.06 -17.94
CA ALA A 226 16.14 15.41 -17.21
C ALA A 226 15.65 14.57 -16.01
N GLU A 227 14.69 15.09 -15.23
CA GLU A 227 14.09 14.37 -14.11
C GLU A 227 13.26 13.17 -14.58
N ALA A 228 12.52 13.35 -15.67
CA ALA A 228 11.81 12.30 -16.37
C ALA A 228 12.72 11.15 -16.81
N ALA A 229 13.83 11.47 -17.49
CA ALA A 229 14.80 10.48 -17.94
C ALA A 229 15.46 9.75 -16.75
N LYS A 230 15.79 10.48 -15.69
CA LYS A 230 16.34 9.91 -14.46
C LYS A 230 15.33 8.98 -13.78
N PHE A 231 14.07 9.39 -13.69
CA PHE A 231 13.01 8.59 -13.11
C PHE A 231 12.75 7.32 -13.91
N GLN A 232 12.68 7.42 -15.25
CA GLN A 232 12.54 6.26 -16.12
C GLN A 232 13.70 5.27 -15.97
N SER A 233 14.93 5.77 -15.81
CA SER A 233 16.10 4.93 -15.51
C SER A 233 15.93 4.16 -14.20
N ILE A 234 15.42 4.82 -13.15
CA ILE A 234 15.11 4.17 -11.86
C ILE A 234 14.05 3.08 -12.04
N LEU A 235 12.98 3.31 -12.82
CA LEU A 235 11.97 2.29 -13.10
C LEU A 235 12.53 1.10 -13.89
N ASN A 236 13.38 1.36 -14.87
CA ASN A 236 14.05 0.32 -15.65
C ASN A 236 14.96 -0.54 -14.75
N MET A 237 15.68 0.09 -13.81
CA MET A 237 16.46 -0.62 -12.78
C MET A 237 15.58 -1.46 -11.86
N ALA A 238 14.43 -0.94 -11.43
CA ALA A 238 13.47 -1.67 -10.62
C ALA A 238 12.93 -2.89 -11.37
N GLY A 239 12.53 -2.73 -12.63
CA GLY A 239 12.02 -3.82 -13.47
C GLY A 239 13.08 -4.88 -13.79
N GLY A 240 14.32 -4.45 -14.06
CA GLY A 240 15.45 -5.36 -14.27
C GLY A 240 15.77 -6.17 -13.01
N SER A 241 15.77 -5.52 -11.84
CA SER A 241 15.99 -6.18 -10.56
C SER A 241 14.84 -7.14 -10.24
N LEU A 242 13.59 -6.72 -10.44
CA LEU A 242 12.41 -7.54 -10.18
C LEU A 242 12.44 -8.85 -10.98
N LYS A 243 12.78 -8.78 -12.27
CA LYS A 243 12.92 -9.97 -13.13
C LYS A 243 13.96 -10.95 -12.58
N LYS A 244 15.10 -10.43 -12.11
CA LYS A 244 16.18 -11.25 -11.53
C LYS A 244 15.84 -11.78 -10.13
N ALA A 245 14.93 -11.13 -9.41
CA ALA A 245 14.40 -11.58 -8.13
C ALA A 245 13.33 -12.69 -8.24
N SER A 246 12.80 -12.93 -9.45
CA SER A 246 11.59 -13.74 -9.69
C SER A 246 11.64 -15.18 -9.15
N SER A 247 12.82 -15.80 -9.07
CA SER A 247 12.98 -17.15 -8.54
C SER A 247 12.68 -17.21 -7.04
N TYR A 248 13.15 -16.22 -6.27
CA TYR A 248 12.97 -16.18 -4.83
C TYR A 248 11.64 -15.55 -4.42
N LEU A 249 11.09 -14.63 -5.23
CA LEU A 249 9.76 -14.06 -4.99
C LEU A 249 8.64 -15.09 -5.02
N ARG A 250 8.80 -16.18 -5.78
CA ARG A 250 7.87 -17.33 -5.73
C ARG A 250 7.91 -18.06 -4.39
N ILE A 251 9.10 -18.19 -3.80
CA ILE A 251 9.32 -18.84 -2.50
C ILE A 251 8.74 -17.99 -1.37
N ILE A 252 8.96 -16.66 -1.41
CA ILE A 252 8.46 -15.71 -0.39
C ILE A 252 6.95 -15.82 -0.18
N THR A 253 6.17 -16.03 -1.25
CA THR A 253 4.70 -16.11 -1.15
C THR A 253 4.17 -17.43 -0.60
N GLN A 254 5.03 -18.46 -0.47
CA GLN A 254 4.63 -19.83 -0.11
C GLN A 254 4.95 -20.16 1.34
N ASP A 255 6.08 -19.70 1.89
CA ASP A 255 6.49 -20.02 3.26
C ASP A 255 6.05 -18.92 4.24
N LYS A 256 5.07 -19.27 5.10
CA LYS A 256 4.51 -18.40 6.14
C LYS A 256 5.03 -18.72 7.55
N ASN A 257 6.04 -19.58 7.67
CA ASN A 257 6.64 -19.86 8.97
C ASN A 257 7.33 -18.58 9.51
N GLU A 258 7.07 -18.24 10.77
CA GLU A 258 7.62 -17.04 11.43
C GLU A 258 9.16 -17.03 11.47
N TRP A 259 9.79 -18.21 11.38
CA TRP A 259 11.24 -18.40 11.35
C TRP A 259 11.80 -18.61 9.95
N ALA A 260 10.96 -18.59 8.91
CA ALA A 260 11.42 -18.68 7.53
C ALA A 260 12.28 -17.47 7.15
N LEU A 261 13.19 -17.70 6.21
CA LEU A 261 14.07 -16.66 5.68
C LEU A 261 13.25 -15.50 5.06
N SER A 262 12.16 -15.81 4.36
CA SER A 262 11.21 -14.83 3.78
C SER A 262 10.56 -13.93 4.84
N THR A 263 10.00 -14.51 5.90
CA THR A 263 9.34 -13.76 6.99
C THR A 263 10.34 -12.88 7.74
N ARG A 264 11.55 -13.39 7.97
CA ARG A 264 12.63 -12.62 8.60
C ARG A 264 13.18 -11.52 7.71
N LEU A 265 13.24 -11.73 6.39
CA LEU A 265 13.60 -10.68 5.43
C LEU A 265 12.62 -9.50 5.49
N LYS A 266 11.32 -9.78 5.54
CA LYS A 266 10.29 -8.74 5.69
C LYS A 266 10.44 -7.98 7.01
N THR A 267 10.60 -8.70 8.11
CA THR A 267 10.82 -8.08 9.42
C THR A 267 12.06 -7.18 9.43
N PHE A 268 13.13 -7.64 8.80
CA PHE A 268 14.39 -6.90 8.67
C PHE A 268 14.23 -5.62 7.83
N LEU A 269 13.63 -5.71 6.64
CA LEU A 269 13.43 -4.53 5.77
C LEU A 269 12.48 -3.49 6.38
N ASN A 270 11.42 -3.94 7.06
CA ASN A 270 10.50 -3.04 7.77
C ASN A 270 11.22 -2.28 8.91
N SER A 271 12.24 -2.87 9.52
CA SER A 271 13.00 -2.21 10.60
C SER A 271 13.83 -1.02 10.11
N TYR A 272 14.34 -1.07 8.88
CA TYR A 272 15.05 0.06 8.28
C TYR A 272 14.12 1.25 8.03
N ILE A 273 12.89 0.98 7.58
CA ILE A 273 11.87 2.01 7.42
C ILE A 273 11.60 2.70 8.76
N ARG A 274 11.34 1.92 9.82
CA ARG A 274 11.06 2.48 11.16
C ARG A 274 12.24 3.26 11.74
N GLY A 275 13.46 2.88 11.39
CA GLY A 275 14.68 3.57 11.83
C GLY A 275 14.99 4.85 11.05
N GLY A 276 14.28 5.15 9.96
CA GLY A 276 14.56 6.32 9.11
C GLY A 276 15.87 6.24 8.32
N GLU A 277 16.55 5.08 8.31
CA GLU A 277 17.80 4.89 7.56
C GLU A 277 17.51 4.75 6.06
N LYS A 278 18.04 5.67 5.24
CA LYS A 278 18.04 5.50 3.79
C LYS A 278 18.96 4.35 3.42
N ILE A 279 18.38 3.28 2.91
CA ILE A 279 19.12 2.14 2.42
C ILE A 279 19.65 2.46 1.01
N THR A 280 20.96 2.61 0.83
CA THR A 280 21.57 2.92 -0.48
C THR A 280 22.47 1.81 -1.03
N ASP A 281 22.97 0.91 -0.19
CA ASP A 281 23.93 -0.13 -0.58
C ASP A 281 23.34 -1.54 -0.42
N THR A 282 22.83 -2.09 -1.51
CA THR A 282 22.23 -3.44 -1.55
C THR A 282 23.18 -4.53 -1.03
N LYS A 283 24.48 -4.46 -1.35
CA LYS A 283 25.43 -5.51 -0.92
C LYS A 283 25.58 -5.52 0.59
N LYS A 284 25.71 -4.33 1.20
CA LYS A 284 25.77 -4.20 2.65
C LYS A 284 24.49 -4.70 3.32
N VAL A 285 23.33 -4.45 2.72
CA VAL A 285 22.04 -4.85 3.29
C VAL A 285 21.87 -6.37 3.24
N VAL A 286 22.25 -7.00 2.14
CA VAL A 286 22.29 -8.48 2.02
C VAL A 286 23.21 -9.07 3.09
N ALA A 287 24.42 -8.52 3.26
CA ALA A 287 25.37 -8.98 4.27
C ALA A 287 24.83 -8.77 5.70
N ARG A 288 24.23 -7.62 5.99
CA ARG A 288 23.59 -7.37 7.29
C ARG A 288 22.41 -8.29 7.55
N PHE A 289 21.65 -8.64 6.50
CA PHE A 289 20.54 -9.59 6.60
C PHE A 289 21.04 -11.00 6.96
N GLU A 290 22.14 -11.44 6.36
CA GLU A 290 22.81 -12.70 6.70
C GLU A 290 23.14 -12.78 8.20
N THR A 291 23.83 -11.75 8.71
CA THR A 291 24.18 -11.65 10.13
C THR A 291 22.93 -11.61 11.01
N TYR A 292 21.95 -10.77 10.67
CA TYR A 292 20.70 -10.67 11.40
C TYR A 292 19.97 -12.01 11.52
N TYR A 293 19.80 -12.72 10.39
CA TYR A 293 19.09 -13.99 10.37
C TYR A 293 19.82 -15.08 11.17
N ASN A 294 21.15 -15.16 11.02
CA ASN A 294 22.00 -16.05 11.79
C ASN A 294 21.88 -15.80 13.30
N ASP A 295 21.88 -14.54 13.72
CA ASP A 295 21.83 -14.13 15.13
C ASP A 295 20.45 -14.37 15.75
N VAL A 296 19.36 -14.14 15.01
CA VAL A 296 18.00 -14.41 15.47
C VAL A 296 17.81 -15.90 15.74
N LEU A 297 18.27 -16.76 14.84
CA LEU A 297 18.17 -18.21 15.03
C LEU A 297 19.14 -18.71 16.11
N GLN A 298 20.33 -18.12 16.23
CA GLN A 298 21.25 -18.46 17.32
C GLN A 298 20.64 -18.14 18.68
N LYS A 299 20.07 -16.94 18.85
CA LYS A 299 19.36 -16.55 20.08
C LYS A 299 18.20 -17.50 20.39
N LYS A 300 17.50 -17.98 19.36
CA LYS A 300 16.45 -18.98 19.55
C LYS A 300 17.02 -20.31 20.05
N ILE A 301 18.13 -20.80 19.50
CA ILE A 301 18.82 -22.02 19.97
C ILE A 301 19.25 -21.85 21.43
N ASP A 302 19.86 -20.72 21.77
CA ASP A 302 20.39 -20.45 23.11
C ASP A 302 19.28 -20.34 24.16
N SER A 303 18.10 -19.84 23.77
CA SER A 303 16.93 -19.75 24.65
C SER A 303 16.29 -21.09 25.01
N VAL A 304 16.55 -22.16 24.26
CA VAL A 304 15.92 -23.46 24.44
C VAL A 304 16.76 -24.34 25.35
N LYS A 305 16.17 -24.82 26.46
CA LYS A 305 16.91 -25.61 27.48
C LYS A 305 17.15 -27.06 27.07
N SER A 306 16.20 -27.70 26.38
CA SER A 306 16.26 -29.14 26.10
C SER A 306 17.21 -29.49 24.93
N PRO A 307 17.98 -30.60 25.02
CA PRO A 307 18.86 -31.04 23.93
C PRO A 307 18.12 -31.31 22.62
N ALA A 308 16.95 -31.96 22.69
CA ALA A 308 16.12 -32.24 21.52
C ALA A 308 15.60 -30.95 20.85
N GLY A 309 15.18 -29.97 21.65
CA GLY A 309 14.76 -28.67 21.15
C GLY A 309 15.90 -27.90 20.49
N LYS A 310 17.10 -27.88 21.10
CA LYS A 310 18.30 -27.29 20.49
C LYS A 310 18.64 -27.96 19.15
N LYS A 311 18.55 -29.28 19.05
CA LYS A 311 18.77 -30.02 17.78
C LYS A 311 17.80 -29.58 16.69
N LYS A 312 16.50 -29.44 17.00
CA LYS A 312 15.50 -28.95 16.05
C LYS A 312 15.85 -27.56 15.52
N TRP A 313 16.22 -26.62 16.40
CA TRP A 313 16.55 -25.25 15.98
C TRP A 313 17.89 -25.15 15.23
N LYS A 314 18.87 -26.01 15.54
CA LYS A 314 20.10 -26.12 14.74
C LYS A 314 19.80 -26.56 13.30
N LEU A 315 18.96 -27.59 13.12
CA LEU A 315 18.53 -28.03 11.80
C LEU A 315 17.77 -26.93 11.04
N GLN A 316 16.89 -26.18 11.73
CA GLN A 316 16.21 -25.02 11.14
C GLN A 316 17.20 -23.95 10.68
N LYS A 317 18.22 -23.66 11.51
CA LYS A 317 19.28 -22.69 11.19
C LYS A 317 20.11 -23.15 9.99
N GLU A 318 20.54 -24.40 9.97
CA GLU A 318 21.29 -24.96 8.84
C GLU A 318 20.47 -24.92 7.54
N ALA A 319 19.21 -25.32 7.58
CA ALA A 319 18.30 -25.25 6.43
C ALA A 319 18.12 -23.82 5.93
N GLY A 320 17.85 -22.88 6.83
CA GLY A 320 17.67 -21.47 6.51
C GLY A 320 18.94 -20.81 5.95
N MET A 321 20.11 -21.10 6.52
CA MET A 321 21.38 -20.58 6.00
C MET A 321 21.74 -21.19 4.65
N LYS A 322 21.45 -22.49 4.44
CA LYS A 322 21.61 -23.14 3.14
C LYS A 322 20.70 -22.53 2.09
N GLU A 323 19.44 -22.24 2.44
CA GLU A 323 18.51 -21.50 1.58
C GLU A 323 19.04 -20.11 1.24
N TYR A 324 19.55 -19.37 2.24
CA TYR A 324 20.16 -18.06 2.03
C TYR A 324 21.32 -18.14 1.03
N GLN A 325 22.27 -19.06 1.22
CA GLN A 325 23.42 -19.18 0.30
C GLN A 325 22.97 -19.55 -1.11
N LYS A 326 22.02 -20.49 -1.25
CA LYS A 326 21.46 -20.90 -2.54
C LYS A 326 20.78 -19.74 -3.27
N ASN A 327 20.12 -18.86 -2.53
CA ASN A 327 19.31 -17.78 -3.10
C ASN A 327 19.96 -16.39 -2.97
N LYS A 328 21.23 -16.29 -2.55
CA LYS A 328 21.91 -15.03 -2.22
C LYS A 328 21.81 -13.98 -3.33
N ASN A 329 21.99 -14.42 -4.58
CA ASN A 329 21.86 -13.54 -5.75
C ASN A 329 20.42 -13.07 -5.98
N ALA A 330 19.43 -13.95 -5.84
CA ALA A 330 18.02 -13.57 -5.99
C ALA A 330 17.56 -12.64 -4.85
N LEU A 331 18.02 -12.91 -3.61
CA LEU A 331 17.82 -12.06 -2.43
C LEU A 331 18.41 -10.66 -2.62
N TYR A 332 19.61 -10.57 -3.21
CA TYR A 332 20.19 -9.29 -3.60
C TYR A 332 19.23 -8.52 -4.51
N PHE A 333 18.63 -9.16 -5.50
CA PHE A 333 17.69 -8.49 -6.39
C PHE A 333 16.34 -8.17 -5.77
N VAL A 334 15.85 -8.95 -4.79
CA VAL A 334 14.67 -8.58 -3.98
C VAL A 334 14.95 -7.27 -3.24
N ILE A 335 16.08 -7.20 -2.53
CA ILE A 335 16.49 -6.02 -1.77
C ILE A 335 16.77 -4.84 -2.70
N ALA A 336 17.43 -5.07 -3.84
CA ALA A 336 17.68 -4.03 -4.84
C ALA A 336 16.37 -3.45 -5.38
N THR A 337 15.39 -4.29 -5.68
CA THR A 337 14.07 -3.84 -6.14
C THR A 337 13.41 -2.99 -5.07
N TYR A 338 13.40 -3.45 -3.83
CA TYR A 338 12.85 -2.72 -2.68
C TYR A 338 13.47 -1.32 -2.52
N ILE A 339 14.81 -1.23 -2.52
CA ILE A 339 15.56 0.03 -2.44
C ILE A 339 15.23 0.95 -3.63
N THR A 340 15.16 0.38 -4.84
CA THR A 340 14.91 1.16 -6.05
C THR A 340 13.50 1.75 -6.05
N LEU A 341 12.51 1.00 -5.54
CA LEU A 341 11.14 1.49 -5.37
C LEU A 341 11.07 2.62 -4.33
N GLN A 342 11.80 2.52 -3.21
CA GLN A 342 11.93 3.63 -2.26
C GLN A 342 12.59 4.87 -2.86
N THR A 343 13.61 4.64 -3.69
CA THR A 343 14.30 5.72 -4.39
C THR A 343 13.36 6.43 -5.36
N ALA A 344 12.60 5.68 -6.16
CA ALA A 344 11.58 6.23 -7.04
C ALA A 344 10.53 7.04 -6.25
N LYS A 345 10.02 6.49 -5.14
CA LYS A 345 9.09 7.19 -4.26
C LYS A 345 9.64 8.54 -3.77
N THR A 346 10.94 8.59 -3.42
CA THR A 346 11.59 9.83 -2.96
C THR A 346 11.72 10.89 -4.05
N VAL A 347 11.86 10.49 -5.33
CA VAL A 347 11.94 11.44 -6.46
C VAL A 347 10.58 12.10 -6.74
N VAL A 348 9.49 11.42 -6.40
CA VAL A 348 8.11 11.91 -6.60
C VAL A 348 7.62 12.80 -5.45
N ILE A 349 8.10 12.56 -4.23
CA ILE A 349 7.69 13.31 -3.02
C ILE A 349 8.49 14.61 -2.86
N ARG A 350 9.61 14.75 -3.57
CA ARG A 350 10.30 16.03 -3.77
C ARG A 350 9.60 16.81 -4.85
#